data_AF-A0A528JWF7-F1
#
_entry.id   AF-A0A528JWF7-F1
#
_cell.length_a   1.000
_cell.length_b   1.000
_cell.length_c   1.000
_cell.angle_alpha   90.00
_cell.angle_beta   90.00
_cell.angle_gamma   90.00
#
_symmetry.space_group_name_H-M   'P 1'
#
loop_
_entity.id
_entity.type
_entity.pdbx_description
1 polymer ?
#
loop_
_entity_poly.entity_id
_entity_poly.type
_entity_poly.pdbx_seq_one_letter_code
_entity_poly.pdbx_strand_id
1 'polypeptide(L)'
;MAGLEPNLQKRLVAIAERLASAADRASALEGLGTGMARLALEVQERLVALVERLDQTERAAALQALGADLGRLASELQERLLSVAEGIHHRADRVRAYRALTGGVSPLAAELTPRLTAFANSLADPEYWACVLAAMLPTREQSK
;
A
#
# COMPACT_ATOMS: atom_id res chain seq x y z
N MET A 1 -0.65 -13.05 14.07
CA MET A 1 -1.71 -13.01 13.04
C MET A 1 -1.80 -14.30 12.21
N ALA A 2 -0.71 -15.02 11.93
CA ALA A 2 -0.82 -16.39 11.41
C ALA A 2 -1.48 -17.29 12.48
N GLY A 3 -2.72 -17.73 12.24
CA GLY A 3 -3.49 -18.56 13.16
C GLY A 3 -4.84 -17.99 13.62
N LEU A 4 -5.22 -16.76 13.21
CA LEU A 4 -6.58 -16.24 13.43
C LEU A 4 -7.54 -16.87 12.41
N GLU A 5 -8.63 -17.46 12.89
CA GLU A 5 -9.74 -17.96 12.08
C GLU A 5 -10.15 -16.93 11.00
N PRO A 6 -10.36 -17.34 9.73
CA PRO A 6 -10.75 -16.43 8.64
C PRO A 6 -12.00 -15.61 8.96
N ASN A 7 -12.92 -16.15 9.75
CA ASN A 7 -14.10 -15.43 10.22
C ASN A 7 -13.78 -14.27 11.16
N LEU A 8 -12.76 -14.41 12.00
CA LEU A 8 -12.32 -13.33 12.88
C LEU A 8 -11.60 -12.24 12.09
N GLN A 9 -10.80 -12.62 11.10
CA GLN A 9 -10.18 -11.66 10.17
C GLN A 9 -11.25 -10.84 9.42
N LYS A 10 -12.29 -11.51 8.87
CA LYS A 10 -13.43 -10.83 8.22
C LYS A 10 -14.17 -9.89 9.17
N ARG A 11 -14.37 -10.28 10.44
CA ARG A 11 -14.99 -9.39 11.45
C ARG A 11 -14.12 -8.18 11.76
N LEU A 12 -12.80 -8.32 11.85
CA LEU A 12 -11.89 -7.19 12.08
C LEU A 12 -11.95 -6.18 10.92
N VAL A 13 -11.95 -6.66 9.68
CA VAL A 13 -12.12 -5.80 8.49
C VAL A 13 -13.48 -5.09 8.51
N ALA A 14 -14.56 -5.81 8.84
CA ALA A 14 -15.89 -5.22 8.95
C ALA A 14 -16.01 -4.19 10.10
N ILE A 15 -15.27 -4.39 11.19
CA ILE A 15 -15.19 -3.40 12.29
C ILE A 15 -14.44 -2.16 11.80
N ALA A 16 -13.28 -2.33 11.15
CA ALA A 16 -12.50 -1.23 10.60
C ALA A 16 -13.32 -0.39 9.60
N GLU A 17 -14.07 -1.04 8.72
CA GLU A 17 -14.97 -0.39 7.76
C GLU A 17 -16.06 0.45 8.45
N ARG A 18 -16.55 0.01 9.62
CA ARG A 18 -17.61 0.68 10.38
C ARG A 18 -17.11 1.75 11.35
N LEU A 19 -15.80 1.96 11.47
CA LEU A 19 -15.25 3.02 12.31
C LEU A 19 -15.67 4.38 11.75
N ALA A 20 -16.17 5.26 12.63
CA ALA A 20 -16.71 6.57 12.25
C ALA A 20 -15.60 7.60 11.98
N SER A 21 -14.46 7.47 12.67
CA SER A 21 -13.31 8.34 12.51
C SER A 21 -12.40 7.81 11.40
N ALA A 22 -12.03 8.68 10.47
CA ALA A 22 -11.05 8.39 9.43
C ALA A 22 -9.67 8.04 10.01
N ALA A 23 -9.30 8.67 11.14
CA ALA A 23 -8.07 8.37 11.84
C ALA A 23 -8.09 6.96 12.44
N ASP A 24 -9.18 6.58 13.10
CA ASP A 24 -9.32 5.25 13.69
C ASP A 24 -9.34 4.16 12.61
N ARG A 25 -9.99 4.45 11.47
CA ARG A 25 -10.01 3.57 10.30
C ARG A 25 -8.60 3.40 9.73
N ALA A 26 -7.85 4.49 9.57
CA ALA A 26 -6.47 4.43 9.09
C ALA A 26 -5.58 3.61 10.04
N SER A 27 -5.67 3.82 11.36
CA SER A 27 -4.91 3.05 12.35
C SER A 27 -5.32 1.57 12.37
N ALA A 28 -6.61 1.25 12.19
CA ALA A 28 -7.06 -0.13 12.06
C ALA A 28 -6.49 -0.80 10.79
N LEU A 29 -6.48 -0.09 9.67
CA LEU A 29 -5.89 -0.55 8.42
C LEU A 29 -4.36 -0.70 8.53
N GLU A 30 -3.69 0.15 9.31
CA GLU A 30 -2.27 0.02 9.63
C GLU A 30 -1.95 -1.27 10.39
N GLY A 31 -2.73 -1.56 11.43
CA GLY A 31 -2.62 -2.81 12.16
C GLY A 31 -2.91 -4.04 11.30
N LEU A 32 -3.91 -3.97 10.41
CA LEU A 32 -4.26 -5.06 9.50
C LEU A 32 -3.22 -5.23 8.38
N GLY A 33 -2.63 -4.12 7.91
CA GLY A 33 -1.61 -4.08 6.86
C GLY A 33 -0.30 -4.73 7.28
N THR A 34 0.10 -4.59 8.55
CA THR A 34 1.35 -5.13 9.13
C THR A 34 1.42 -6.67 9.20
N GLY A 35 0.44 -7.37 8.63
CA GLY A 35 0.53 -8.79 8.37
C GLY A 35 -0.45 -9.23 7.29
N MET A 36 -0.77 -8.35 6.34
CA MET A 36 -1.73 -8.61 5.28
C MET A 36 -1.36 -9.87 4.49
N ALA A 37 -0.07 -10.07 4.23
CA ALA A 37 0.44 -11.23 3.50
C ALA A 37 0.20 -12.57 4.22
N ARG A 38 -0.12 -12.54 5.53
CA ARG A 38 -0.44 -13.72 6.34
C ARG A 38 -1.94 -13.95 6.50
N LEU A 39 -2.78 -13.03 5.99
CA LEU A 39 -4.23 -13.18 5.99
C LEU A 39 -4.66 -14.14 4.88
N ALA A 40 -5.85 -14.72 5.03
CA ALA A 40 -6.46 -15.52 3.96
C ALA A 40 -6.70 -14.67 2.71
N LEU A 41 -6.63 -15.28 1.52
CA LEU A 41 -6.74 -14.55 0.24
C LEU A 41 -8.05 -13.74 0.15
N GLU A 42 -9.17 -14.30 0.60
CA GLU A 42 -10.47 -13.63 0.58
C GLU A 42 -10.51 -12.39 1.49
N VAL A 43 -9.67 -12.36 2.53
CA VAL A 43 -9.52 -11.21 3.43
C VAL A 43 -8.62 -10.15 2.79
N GLN A 44 -7.55 -10.58 2.12
CA GLN A 44 -6.68 -9.69 1.35
C GLN A 44 -7.48 -8.97 0.27
N GLU A 45 -8.28 -9.69 -0.52
CA GLU A 45 -9.19 -9.12 -1.53
C GLU A 45 -10.16 -8.10 -0.94
N ARG A 46 -10.75 -8.42 0.22
CA ARG A 46 -11.69 -7.53 0.89
C ARG A 46 -11.02 -6.27 1.43
N LEU A 47 -9.79 -6.38 1.93
CA LEU A 47 -8.99 -5.23 2.33
C LEU A 47 -8.68 -4.33 1.14
N VAL A 48 -8.26 -4.88 0.00
CA VAL A 48 -8.03 -4.09 -1.22
C VAL A 48 -9.32 -3.39 -1.68
N ALA A 49 -10.44 -4.11 -1.70
CA ALA A 49 -11.74 -3.53 -2.04
C ALA A 49 -12.18 -2.43 -1.06
N LEU A 50 -11.82 -2.53 0.23
CA LEU A 50 -12.05 -1.47 1.20
C LEU A 50 -11.21 -0.24 0.84
N VAL A 51 -9.91 -0.40 0.57
CA VAL A 51 -9.01 0.70 0.19
C VAL A 51 -9.47 1.42 -1.08
N GLU A 52 -9.98 0.68 -2.07
CA GLU A 52 -10.56 1.25 -3.30
C GLU A 52 -11.76 2.18 -3.04
N ARG A 53 -12.48 1.97 -1.94
CA ARG A 53 -13.68 2.74 -1.55
C ARG A 53 -13.38 3.87 -0.58
N LEU A 54 -12.17 3.93 -0.03
CA LEU A 54 -11.75 5.00 0.86
C LEU A 54 -11.59 6.32 0.12
N ASP A 55 -11.78 7.41 0.87
CA ASP A 55 -11.47 8.76 0.44
C ASP A 55 -9.96 8.93 0.18
N GLN A 56 -9.60 9.96 -0.58
CA GLN A 56 -8.25 10.19 -1.08
C GLN A 56 -7.17 10.17 0.02
N THR A 57 -7.41 10.83 1.15
CA THR A 57 -6.47 10.89 2.28
C THR A 57 -6.36 9.55 3.01
N GLU A 58 -7.48 8.88 3.25
CA GLU A 58 -7.53 7.57 3.90
C GLU A 58 -6.86 6.49 3.04
N ARG A 59 -7.07 6.57 1.72
CA ARG A 59 -6.47 5.69 0.72
C ARG A 59 -4.94 5.76 0.74
N ALA A 60 -4.38 6.97 0.83
CA ALA A 60 -2.93 7.15 0.90
C ALA A 60 -2.32 6.63 2.21
N ALA A 61 -3.04 6.75 3.32
CA ALA A 61 -2.65 6.17 4.61
C ALA A 61 -2.73 4.64 4.58
N ALA A 62 -3.80 4.08 4.00
CA ALA A 62 -3.97 2.64 3.86
C ALA A 62 -2.91 2.03 2.93
N LEU A 63 -2.59 2.67 1.80
CA LEU A 63 -1.49 2.21 0.93
C LEU A 63 -0.13 2.28 1.62
N GLN A 64 0.06 3.23 2.54
CA GLN A 64 1.26 3.29 3.37
C GLN A 64 1.40 2.08 4.28
N ALA A 65 0.31 1.72 4.94
CA ALA A 65 0.22 0.56 5.82
C ALA A 65 0.46 -0.76 5.06
N LEU A 66 -0.11 -0.88 3.86
CA LEU A 66 -0.04 -2.12 3.07
C LEU A 66 1.27 -2.25 2.30
N GLY A 67 1.96 -1.14 2.05
CA GLY A 67 3.18 -1.08 1.24
C GLY A 67 4.28 -2.04 1.71
N ALA A 68 4.44 -2.23 3.02
CA ALA A 68 5.49 -3.10 3.59
C ALA A 68 5.32 -4.59 3.23
N ASP A 69 4.07 -5.05 3.09
CA ASP A 69 3.75 -6.45 2.77
C ASP A 69 3.37 -6.64 1.29
N LEU A 70 3.35 -5.57 0.50
CA LEU A 70 2.89 -5.56 -0.89
C LEU A 70 3.56 -6.66 -1.73
N GLY A 71 4.89 -6.78 -1.68
CA GLY A 71 5.64 -7.75 -2.48
C GLY A 71 5.42 -9.22 -2.10
N ARG A 72 4.66 -9.49 -1.03
CA ARG A 72 4.25 -10.85 -0.61
C ARG A 72 2.81 -11.18 -1.00
N LEU A 73 2.07 -10.23 -1.55
CA LEU A 73 0.71 -10.42 -2.06
C LEU A 73 0.73 -11.07 -3.45
N ALA A 74 -0.43 -11.54 -3.92
CA ALA A 74 -0.61 -11.95 -5.31
C ALA A 74 -0.51 -10.75 -6.26
N SER A 75 0.06 -10.94 -7.45
CA SER A 75 0.28 -9.89 -8.45
C SER A 75 -0.99 -9.09 -8.77
N GLU A 76 -2.14 -9.75 -8.85
CA GLU A 76 -3.43 -9.10 -9.13
C GLU A 76 -3.84 -8.08 -8.05
N LEU A 77 -3.56 -8.37 -6.77
CA LEU A 77 -3.83 -7.43 -5.68
C LEU A 77 -2.86 -6.25 -5.68
N GLN A 78 -1.61 -6.50 -6.09
CA GLN A 78 -0.59 -5.46 -6.21
C GLN A 78 -0.94 -4.47 -7.31
N GLU A 79 -1.39 -4.96 -8.48
CA GLU A 79 -1.84 -4.11 -9.58
C GLU A 79 -3.04 -3.24 -9.18
N ARG A 80 -4.00 -3.79 -8.44
CA ARG A 80 -5.15 -3.03 -7.93
C ARG A 80 -4.70 -1.93 -6.98
N LEU A 81 -3.85 -2.24 -5.99
CA LEU A 81 -3.33 -1.25 -5.05
C LEU A 81 -2.51 -0.16 -5.74
N LEU A 82 -1.76 -0.51 -6.78
CA LEU A 82 -1.04 0.45 -7.60
C LEU A 82 -1.97 1.37 -8.38
N SER A 83 -3.03 0.82 -9.01
CA SER A 83 -4.03 1.62 -9.71
C SER A 83 -4.76 2.58 -8.77
N VAL A 84 -5.02 2.13 -7.54
CA VAL A 84 -5.57 2.96 -6.47
C VAL A 84 -4.63 4.11 -6.09
N ALA A 85 -3.31 3.85 -6.04
CA ALA A 85 -2.29 4.87 -5.81
C ALA A 85 -2.21 5.88 -6.96
N GLU A 86 -2.29 5.41 -8.20
CA GLU A 86 -2.31 6.25 -9.42
C GLU A 86 -3.52 7.20 -9.43
N GLY A 87 -4.66 6.73 -8.93
CA GLY A 87 -5.90 7.49 -8.79
C GLY A 87 -5.89 8.51 -7.64
N ILE A 88 -4.80 8.65 -6.88
CA ILE A 88 -4.71 9.69 -5.85
C ILE A 88 -4.49 11.07 -6.50
N HIS A 89 -5.36 12.04 -6.21
CA HIS A 89 -5.28 13.39 -6.79
C HIS A 89 -4.31 14.31 -6.04
N HIS A 90 -4.22 14.16 -4.72
CA HIS A 90 -3.29 14.95 -3.91
C HIS A 90 -1.85 14.48 -4.12
N ARG A 91 -1.01 15.34 -4.70
CA ARG A 91 0.37 15.01 -5.08
C ARG A 91 1.20 14.46 -3.92
N ALA A 92 1.12 15.07 -2.74
CA ALA A 92 1.86 14.64 -1.55
C ALA A 92 1.43 13.24 -1.08
N ASP A 93 0.12 13.00 -1.01
CA ASP A 93 -0.47 11.71 -0.62
C ASP A 93 -0.13 10.61 -1.62
N ARG A 94 -0.16 10.94 -2.90
CA ARG A 94 0.22 10.05 -4.01
C ARG A 94 1.66 9.59 -3.86
N VAL A 95 2.58 10.52 -3.63
CA VAL A 95 4.00 10.19 -3.42
C VAL A 95 4.21 9.33 -2.19
N ARG A 96 3.49 9.64 -1.11
CA ARG A 96 3.56 8.88 0.14
C ARG A 96 3.14 7.42 -0.05
N ALA A 97 2.02 7.21 -0.74
CA ALA A 97 1.54 5.90 -1.11
C ALA A 97 2.58 5.17 -1.97
N TYR A 98 3.11 5.82 -3.00
CA TYR A 98 4.13 5.23 -3.87
C TYR A 98 5.40 4.83 -3.12
N ARG A 99 5.92 5.69 -2.23
CA ARG A 99 7.12 5.39 -1.43
C ARG A 99 6.93 4.13 -0.59
N ALA A 100 5.76 4.02 0.04
CA ALA A 100 5.45 2.87 0.87
C ALA A 100 5.27 1.60 0.03
N LEU A 101 4.59 1.72 -1.12
CA LEU A 101 4.50 0.63 -2.09
C LEU A 101 5.91 0.18 -2.44
N THR A 102 6.78 1.02 -3.02
CA THR A 102 8.16 0.71 -3.44
C THR A 102 9.05 0.11 -2.34
N GLY A 103 8.80 0.41 -1.07
CA GLY A 103 9.54 -0.16 0.06
C GLY A 103 9.34 -1.67 0.26
N GLY A 104 8.20 -2.24 -0.16
CA GLY A 104 7.89 -3.67 0.02
C GLY A 104 8.10 -4.54 -1.22
N VAL A 105 8.72 -4.03 -2.29
CA VAL A 105 8.56 -4.55 -3.66
C VAL A 105 9.83 -5.19 -4.24
N SER A 106 10.78 -5.65 -3.40
CA SER A 106 12.08 -6.17 -3.87
C SER A 106 12.05 -7.05 -5.15
N PRO A 107 11.03 -7.90 -5.42
CA PRO A 107 10.93 -8.67 -6.68
C PRO A 107 10.16 -7.96 -7.82
N LEU A 108 9.19 -7.10 -7.50
CA LEU A 108 8.26 -6.46 -8.44
C LEU A 108 8.71 -5.07 -8.90
N ALA A 109 9.78 -4.55 -8.27
CA ALA A 109 10.39 -3.29 -8.66
C ALA A 109 10.73 -3.26 -10.15
N ALA A 110 11.09 -4.39 -10.77
CA ALA A 110 11.40 -4.48 -12.21
C ALA A 110 10.16 -4.25 -13.11
N GLU A 111 9.02 -4.88 -12.82
CA GLU A 111 7.78 -4.69 -13.58
C GLU A 111 7.16 -3.30 -13.35
N LEU A 112 7.32 -2.76 -12.14
CA LEU A 112 6.76 -1.46 -11.79
C LEU A 112 7.69 -0.30 -12.12
N THR A 113 8.97 -0.55 -12.42
CA THR A 113 9.96 0.44 -12.85
C THR A 113 9.42 1.39 -13.93
N PRO A 114 8.88 0.92 -15.08
CA PRO A 114 8.36 1.82 -16.11
C PRO A 114 7.21 2.71 -15.62
N ARG A 115 6.31 2.18 -14.78
CA ARG A 115 5.21 2.96 -14.16
C ARG A 115 5.74 3.99 -13.17
N LEU A 116 6.71 3.62 -12.34
CA LEU A 116 7.37 4.51 -11.38
C LEU A 116 8.14 5.63 -12.08
N THR A 117 8.83 5.32 -13.16
CA THR A 117 9.54 6.32 -13.97
C THR A 117 8.58 7.26 -14.67
N ALA A 118 7.49 6.75 -15.27
CA ALA A 118 6.45 7.59 -15.87
C ALA A 118 5.80 8.51 -14.83
N PHE A 119 5.57 7.99 -13.63
CA PHE A 119 5.06 8.74 -12.49
C PHE A 119 6.02 9.85 -12.04
N ALA A 120 7.29 9.53 -11.81
CA ALA A 120 8.32 10.50 -11.44
C ALA A 120 8.40 11.63 -12.46
N ASN A 121 8.36 11.29 -13.75
CA ASN A 121 8.29 12.27 -14.84
C ASN A 121 7.04 13.16 -14.78
N SER A 122 5.88 12.62 -14.40
CA SER A 122 4.64 13.40 -14.23
C SER A 122 4.65 14.37 -13.05
N LEU A 123 5.54 14.16 -12.07
CA LEU A 123 5.61 15.00 -10.89
C LEU A 123 6.33 16.34 -11.14
N ALA A 124 7.17 16.44 -12.19
CA ALA A 124 7.90 17.64 -12.61
C ALA A 124 8.69 18.37 -11.49
N ASP A 125 8.81 17.77 -10.31
CA ASP A 125 9.38 18.36 -9.11
C ASP A 125 10.64 17.57 -8.70
N PRO A 126 11.82 18.22 -8.68
CA PRO A 126 13.10 17.58 -8.38
C PRO A 126 13.17 16.89 -7.02
N GLU A 127 12.52 17.43 -5.97
CA GLU A 127 12.54 16.84 -4.63
C GLU A 127 11.79 15.50 -4.61
N TYR A 128 10.69 15.44 -5.37
CA TYR A 128 9.91 14.23 -5.54
C TYR A 128 10.60 13.21 -6.44
N TRP A 129 11.34 13.68 -7.44
CA TRP A 129 12.20 12.85 -8.29
C TRP A 129 13.28 12.13 -7.48
N ALA A 130 13.96 12.85 -6.57
CA ALA A 130 14.94 12.27 -5.66
C ALA A 130 14.31 11.23 -4.72
N CYS A 131 13.10 11.49 -4.23
CA CYS A 131 12.37 10.56 -3.38
C CYS A 131 11.97 9.27 -4.11
N VAL A 132 11.48 9.35 -5.35
CA VAL A 132 11.13 8.15 -6.14
C VAL A 132 12.39 7.35 -6.51
N LEU A 133 13.47 8.02 -6.92
CA LEU A 133 14.75 7.35 -7.18
C LEU A 133 15.33 6.67 -5.94
N ALA A 134 15.28 7.33 -4.78
CA ALA A 134 15.72 6.74 -3.52
C ALA A 134 14.92 5.49 -3.14
N ALA A 135 13.64 5.43 -3.52
CA ALA A 135 12.79 4.28 -3.27
C ALA A 135 12.93 3.16 -4.32
N MET A 136 13.42 3.49 -5.53
CA MET A 136 13.77 2.50 -6.57
C MET A 136 15.16 1.87 -6.36
N LEU A 137 16.04 2.55 -5.63
CA LEU A 137 17.32 1.97 -5.21
C LEU A 137 17.04 0.90 -4.15
N PRO A 138 17.52 -0.35 -4.31
CA PRO A 138 17.44 -1.32 -3.23
C PRO A 138 18.17 -0.71 -2.04
N THR A 139 17.50 -0.61 -0.89
CA THR A 139 18.11 -0.15 0.36
C THR A 139 19.31 -1.04 0.65
N ARG A 140 20.51 -0.58 0.27
CA ARG A 140 21.79 -1.18 0.65
C ARG A 140 22.04 -0.86 2.11
N GLU A 141 21.22 -1.42 2.97
CA GLU A 141 21.35 -1.37 4.42
C GLU A 141 21.08 -2.78 4.95
N GLN A 142 21.85 -3.78 4.47
CA GLN A 142 22.13 -5.04 5.17
C GLN A 142 23.53 -5.56 4.79
N SER A 143 24.55 -4.88 5.28
CA SER A 143 25.89 -5.46 5.48
C SER A 143 26.61 -4.69 6.57
N LYS A 144 26.22 -4.97 7.82
CA LYS A 144 27.14 -5.28 8.93
C LYS A 144 26.38 -5.72 10.16
#